data_AF-A0A1E8EWJ6-F1
#
_entry.id   AF-A0A1E8EWJ6-F1
#
_cell.length_a   1.000
_cell.length_b   1.000
_cell.length_c   1.000
_cell.angle_alpha   90.00
_cell.angle_beta   90.00
_cell.angle_gamma   90.00
#
_symmetry.space_group_name_H-M   'P 1'
#
loop_
_entity.id
_entity.type
_entity.pdbx_description
1 polymer ?
#
loop_
_entity_poly.entity_id
_entity_poly.type
_entity_poly.pdbx_seq_one_letter_code
_entity_poly.pdbx_strand_id
1 'polypeptide(L)'
;MQEQISNFYGLPQFMWEGIFNIIISLGAGLIIALITTFYLKRKDEVTRVEGLILEKRVNSMQEILNYLEKLCFHRELHNGRETEWHILLSSFELTLPNGPHLQYSDIFSNSQKFREFFKGFEGIIAKNKLWIDEKVKFHLALMQGYFSWINALLIAITRIPLPEDVELTEEDIDKLSNVILLQVGITLDAEINGLLAYLETLMVESIYKLDLRRPKKSMTRNGMLNIDMIKILKELDGNTLLGINREKYFSLLLLQVCRYKGVELDEEKFDDLIDKVFGYKDL
;
A
#
# COMPACT_ATOMS: atom_id res chain seq x y z
N MET A 1 -19.88 93.37 -6.53
CA MET A 1 -21.24 92.81 -6.55
C MET A 1 -21.10 91.37 -7.01
N GLN A 2 -20.88 90.49 -6.03
CA GLN A 2 -20.76 89.04 -6.19
C GLN A 2 -22.17 88.49 -6.38
N GLU A 3 -22.48 87.91 -7.54
CA GLU A 3 -23.53 86.91 -7.71
C GLU A 3 -23.54 86.39 -9.16
N GLN A 4 -22.41 85.83 -9.61
CA GLN A 4 -22.37 84.99 -10.83
C GLN A 4 -21.57 83.70 -10.60
N ILE A 5 -21.67 83.16 -9.39
CA ILE A 5 -21.20 81.83 -9.01
C ILE A 5 -22.41 81.29 -8.24
N SER A 6 -23.23 80.36 -8.70
CA SER A 6 -22.91 79.07 -9.30
C SER A 6 -24.24 78.38 -9.66
N ASN A 7 -24.70 78.48 -10.90
CA ASN A 7 -25.90 77.74 -11.33
C ASN A 7 -25.53 76.87 -12.53
N PHE A 8 -25.10 75.64 -12.26
CA PHE A 8 -25.10 74.58 -13.26
C PHE A 8 -26.45 73.85 -13.12
N TYR A 9 -27.33 73.97 -14.11
CA TYR A 9 -28.68 73.39 -14.12
C TYR A 9 -29.60 73.77 -12.93
N GLY A 10 -29.47 74.97 -12.38
CA GLY A 10 -30.43 75.51 -11.40
C GLY A 10 -30.30 75.00 -9.96
N LEU A 11 -29.21 74.30 -9.62
CA LEU A 11 -28.88 73.90 -8.24
C LEU A 11 -27.58 74.58 -7.78
N PRO A 12 -27.47 75.00 -6.50
CA PRO A 12 -26.22 75.51 -5.93
C PRO A 12 -25.09 74.49 -6.04
N GLN A 13 -23.87 74.94 -6.32
CA GLN A 13 -22.69 74.07 -6.54
C GLN A 13 -22.41 73.11 -5.37
N PHE A 14 -22.64 73.54 -4.13
CA PHE A 14 -22.54 72.69 -2.94
C PHE A 14 -23.49 71.46 -2.99
N MET A 15 -24.70 71.62 -3.54
CA MET A 15 -25.63 70.50 -3.69
C MET A 15 -25.16 69.51 -4.76
N TRP A 16 -24.57 70.00 -5.85
CA TRP A 16 -23.96 69.13 -6.87
C TRP A 16 -22.77 68.33 -6.32
N GLU A 17 -21.86 68.98 -5.60
CA GLU A 17 -20.73 68.31 -4.93
C GLU A 17 -21.22 67.25 -3.93
N GLY A 18 -22.29 67.54 -3.20
CA GLY A 18 -22.96 66.57 -2.30
C GLY A 18 -23.52 65.36 -3.07
N ILE A 19 -24.23 65.57 -4.17
CA ILE A 19 -24.80 64.49 -5.00
C ILE A 19 -23.68 63.62 -5.59
N PHE A 20 -22.63 64.22 -6.14
CA PHE A 20 -21.49 63.47 -6.69
C PHE A 20 -20.78 62.64 -5.62
N ASN A 21 -20.54 63.18 -4.43
CA ASN A 21 -19.92 62.44 -3.33
C ASN A 21 -20.80 61.26 -2.87
N ILE A 22 -22.11 61.42 -2.82
CA ILE A 22 -23.05 60.32 -2.50
C ILE A 22 -23.01 59.23 -3.57
N ILE A 23 -23.02 59.60 -4.85
CA ILE A 23 -22.96 58.65 -5.98
C ILE A 23 -21.62 57.89 -5.96
N ILE A 24 -20.50 58.58 -5.72
CA ILE A 24 -19.18 57.95 -5.63
C ILE A 24 -19.11 56.99 -4.43
N SER A 25 -19.61 57.40 -3.27
CA SER A 25 -19.66 56.55 -2.08
C SER A 25 -20.53 55.31 -2.28
N LEU A 26 -21.74 55.47 -2.86
CA LEU A 26 -22.64 54.36 -3.18
C LEU A 26 -22.03 53.44 -4.24
N GLY A 27 -21.42 53.99 -5.29
CA GLY A 27 -20.74 53.23 -6.34
C GLY A 27 -19.58 52.40 -5.78
N ALA A 28 -18.73 53.01 -4.95
CA ALA A 28 -17.64 52.31 -4.27
C ALA A 28 -18.17 51.21 -3.33
N GLY A 29 -19.21 51.50 -2.54
CA GLY A 29 -19.87 50.53 -1.67
C GLY A 29 -20.43 49.33 -2.43
N LEU A 30 -21.06 49.58 -3.59
CA LEU A 30 -21.64 48.53 -4.43
C LEU A 30 -20.57 47.65 -5.08
N ILE A 31 -19.47 48.24 -5.56
CA ILE A 31 -18.32 47.49 -6.09
C ILE A 31 -17.69 46.61 -5.01
N ILE A 32 -17.47 47.15 -3.80
CA ILE A 32 -16.92 46.40 -2.67
C ILE A 32 -17.87 45.25 -2.28
N ALA A 33 -19.17 45.52 -2.18
CA ALA A 33 -20.17 44.50 -1.86
C ALA A 33 -20.19 43.37 -2.91
N LEU A 34 -20.08 43.71 -4.19
CA LEU A 34 -20.04 42.75 -5.30
C LEU A 34 -18.77 41.88 -5.22
N ILE A 35 -17.59 42.49 -5.12
CA ILE A 35 -16.31 41.76 -5.00
C ILE A 35 -16.33 40.85 -3.77
N THR A 36 -16.80 41.35 -2.62
CA THR A 36 -16.87 40.59 -1.38
C THR A 36 -17.80 39.38 -1.53
N THR A 37 -18.97 39.55 -2.14
CA THR A 37 -19.93 38.46 -2.37
C THR A 37 -19.36 37.38 -3.29
N PHE A 38 -18.74 37.76 -4.41
CA PHE A 38 -18.11 36.79 -5.31
C PHE A 38 -16.93 36.07 -4.65
N TYR A 39 -16.11 36.79 -3.89
CA TYR A 39 -14.97 36.21 -3.19
C TYR A 39 -15.40 35.21 -2.11
N LEU A 40 -16.38 35.58 -1.28
CA LEU A 40 -16.94 34.70 -0.25
C LEU A 40 -17.58 33.46 -0.86
N LYS A 41 -18.42 33.62 -1.88
CA LYS A 41 -19.05 32.48 -2.57
C LYS A 41 -18.02 31.52 -3.16
N ARG A 42 -16.98 32.05 -3.80
CA ARG A 42 -15.88 31.25 -4.35
C ARG A 42 -15.10 30.53 -3.24
N LYS A 43 -14.86 31.20 -2.11
CA LYS A 43 -14.19 30.59 -0.95
C LYS A 43 -15.03 29.44 -0.38
N ASP A 44 -16.33 29.63 -0.20
CA ASP A 44 -17.24 28.60 0.29
C ASP A 44 -17.31 27.40 -0.65
N GLU A 45 -17.34 27.62 -1.96
CA GLU A 45 -17.29 26.55 -2.96
C GLU A 45 -15.99 25.75 -2.89
N VAL A 46 -14.84 26.42 -2.74
CA VAL A 46 -13.54 25.77 -2.55
C VAL A 46 -13.55 24.92 -1.28
N THR A 47 -13.92 25.50 -0.13
CA THR A 47 -13.97 24.78 1.14
C THR A 47 -14.93 23.59 1.09
N ARG A 48 -16.07 23.72 0.39
CA ARG A 48 -17.01 22.60 0.19
C ARG A 48 -16.38 21.47 -0.62
N VAL A 49 -15.69 21.79 -1.72
CA VAL A 49 -15.01 20.79 -2.56
C VAL A 49 -13.88 20.11 -1.78
N GLU A 50 -13.10 20.88 -1.03
CA GLU A 50 -12.03 20.36 -0.16
C GLU A 50 -12.58 19.39 0.89
N GLY A 51 -13.70 19.74 1.52
CA GLY A 51 -14.42 18.87 2.46
C GLY A 51 -14.88 17.55 1.82
N LEU A 52 -15.46 17.61 0.61
CA LEU A 52 -15.89 16.41 -0.12
C LEU A 52 -14.71 15.51 -0.53
N ILE A 53 -13.56 16.08 -0.88
CA ILE A 53 -12.37 15.28 -1.21
C ILE A 53 -11.82 14.60 0.04
N LEU A 54 -11.77 15.32 1.17
CA LEU A 54 -11.35 14.76 2.45
C LEU A 54 -12.27 13.59 2.87
N GLU A 55 -13.58 13.77 2.78
CA GLU A 55 -14.56 12.72 3.08
C GLU A 55 -14.30 11.47 2.24
N LYS A 56 -14.13 11.62 0.92
CA LYS A 56 -13.82 10.49 0.04
C LYS A 56 -12.48 9.83 0.37
N ARG A 57 -11.46 10.60 0.72
CA ARG A 57 -10.14 10.08 1.12
C ARG A 57 -10.25 9.24 2.40
N VAL A 58 -10.92 9.77 3.43
CA VAL A 58 -11.13 9.07 4.70
C VAL A 58 -11.91 7.77 4.47
N ASN A 59 -13.01 7.83 3.72
CA ASN A 59 -13.82 6.65 3.38
C ASN A 59 -13.00 5.60 2.62
N SER A 60 -12.18 6.02 1.64
CA SER A 60 -11.30 5.13 0.91
C SER A 60 -10.23 4.47 1.79
N MET A 61 -9.63 5.21 2.70
CA MET A 61 -8.64 4.69 3.65
C MET A 61 -9.27 3.70 4.63
N GLN A 62 -10.44 4.05 5.18
CA GLN A 62 -11.19 3.16 6.06
C GLN A 62 -11.59 1.86 5.36
N GLU A 63 -12.04 1.92 4.09
CA GLU A 63 -12.38 0.71 3.33
C GLU A 63 -11.16 -0.21 3.15
N ILE A 64 -9.98 0.36 2.94
CA ILE A 64 -8.72 -0.40 2.85
C ILE A 64 -8.34 -1.02 4.19
N LEU A 65 -8.39 -0.26 5.29
CA LEU A 65 -8.07 -0.77 6.61
C LEU A 65 -9.03 -1.87 7.04
N ASN A 66 -10.34 -1.67 6.86
CA ASN A 66 -11.35 -2.70 7.14
C ASN A 66 -11.10 -3.99 6.33
N TYR A 67 -10.58 -3.87 5.10
CA TYR A 67 -10.21 -5.05 4.33
C TYR A 67 -8.97 -5.74 4.91
N LEU A 68 -7.97 -4.95 5.33
CA LEU A 68 -6.71 -5.44 5.90
C LEU A 68 -6.83 -5.94 7.33
N GLU A 69 -7.90 -5.63 8.07
CA GLU A 69 -8.21 -6.22 9.39
C GLU A 69 -8.20 -7.76 9.34
N LYS A 70 -8.45 -8.34 8.18
CA LYS A 70 -8.33 -9.79 7.97
C LYS A 70 -6.95 -10.35 8.32
N LEU A 71 -5.89 -9.54 8.18
CA LEU A 71 -4.52 -9.91 8.58
C LEU A 71 -4.38 -10.01 10.10
N CYS A 72 -5.16 -9.24 10.87
CA CYS A 72 -5.07 -9.18 12.32
C CYS A 72 -5.68 -10.41 13.02
N PHE A 73 -6.38 -11.29 12.31
CA PHE A 73 -6.92 -12.53 12.89
C PHE A 73 -5.82 -13.58 13.00
N HIS A 74 -5.08 -13.53 14.11
CA HIS A 74 -4.00 -14.49 14.40
C HIS A 74 -4.56 -15.79 14.98
N ARG A 75 -3.90 -16.89 14.63
CA ARG A 75 -4.14 -18.22 15.18
C ARG A 75 -2.83 -18.78 15.70
N GLU A 76 -2.93 -19.54 16.78
CA GLU A 76 -1.82 -20.35 17.27
C GLU A 76 -1.79 -21.68 16.51
N LEU A 77 -0.58 -22.16 16.21
CA LEU A 77 -0.40 -23.48 15.65
C LEU A 77 -0.66 -24.53 16.74
N HIS A 78 -1.64 -25.40 16.50
CA HIS A 78 -1.98 -26.53 17.38
C HIS A 78 -2.06 -27.84 16.60
N ASN A 79 -0.97 -28.20 15.91
CA ASN A 79 -0.93 -29.38 15.06
C ASN A 79 -0.02 -30.49 15.61
N GLY A 80 0.55 -30.32 16.81
CA GLY A 80 1.49 -31.26 17.43
C GLY A 80 2.88 -31.28 16.78
N ARG A 81 3.12 -30.44 15.76
CA ARG A 81 4.40 -30.28 15.05
C ARG A 81 5.09 -28.94 15.38
N GLU A 82 4.61 -28.22 16.38
CA GLU A 82 5.14 -26.92 16.81
C GLU A 82 6.65 -26.97 17.08
N THR A 83 7.10 -27.95 17.88
CA THR A 83 8.51 -28.11 18.21
C THR A 83 9.35 -28.48 16.99
N GLU A 84 8.85 -29.36 16.13
CA GLU A 84 9.54 -29.78 14.89
C GLU A 84 9.72 -28.58 13.95
N TRP A 85 8.67 -27.79 13.77
CA TRP A 85 8.71 -26.61 12.90
C TRP A 85 9.54 -25.48 13.50
N HIS A 86 9.49 -25.29 14.83
CA HIS A 86 10.37 -24.35 15.50
C HIS A 86 11.84 -24.69 15.24
N ILE A 87 12.23 -25.96 15.39
CA ILE A 87 13.60 -26.42 15.13
C ILE A 87 13.96 -26.22 13.65
N LEU A 88 13.08 -26.62 12.74
CA LEU A 88 13.32 -26.50 11.29
C LEU A 88 13.46 -25.04 10.85
N LEU A 89 12.56 -24.16 11.27
CA LEU A 89 12.63 -22.74 10.89
C LEU A 89 13.84 -22.06 11.53
N SER A 90 14.18 -22.45 12.76
CA SER A 90 15.40 -21.98 13.43
C SER A 90 16.68 -22.46 12.74
N SER A 91 16.70 -23.66 12.15
CA SER A 91 17.89 -24.16 11.44
C SER A 91 18.20 -23.40 10.16
N PHE A 92 17.20 -22.74 9.57
CA PHE A 92 17.40 -21.79 8.47
C PHE A 92 17.68 -20.36 8.94
N GLU A 93 17.84 -20.16 10.25
CA GLU A 93 18.02 -18.83 10.87
C GLU A 93 16.91 -17.83 10.47
N LEU A 94 15.67 -18.32 10.32
CA LEU A 94 14.51 -17.47 10.05
C LEU A 94 14.01 -16.83 11.35
N THR A 95 13.44 -15.63 11.24
CA THR A 95 12.88 -14.90 12.38
C THR A 95 11.64 -15.61 12.91
N LEU A 96 11.61 -15.86 14.21
CA LEU A 96 10.47 -16.45 14.92
C LEU A 96 9.98 -15.47 15.99
N PRO A 97 9.04 -14.56 15.64
CA PRO A 97 8.69 -13.44 16.51
C PRO A 97 8.06 -13.86 17.84
N ASN A 98 7.34 -14.98 17.84
CA ASN A 98 6.63 -15.51 19.01
C ASN A 98 7.34 -16.73 19.64
N GLY A 99 8.61 -16.96 19.27
CA GLY A 99 9.43 -18.06 19.78
C GLY A 99 8.75 -19.43 19.57
N PRO A 100 8.64 -20.27 20.62
CA PRO A 100 8.06 -21.61 20.50
C PRO A 100 6.53 -21.60 20.27
N HIS A 101 5.85 -20.49 20.57
CA HIS A 101 4.41 -20.33 20.33
C HIS A 101 4.21 -19.79 18.92
N LEU A 102 4.25 -20.67 17.92
CA LEU A 102 4.12 -20.28 16.52
C LEU A 102 2.70 -19.73 16.27
N GLN A 103 2.62 -18.43 15.92
CA GLN A 103 1.38 -17.77 15.53
C GLN A 103 1.46 -17.29 14.08
N TYR A 104 0.30 -17.18 13.44
CA TYR A 104 0.18 -16.73 12.07
C TYR A 104 -1.21 -16.13 11.82
N SER A 105 -1.31 -15.21 10.86
CA SER A 105 -2.61 -14.74 10.35
C SER A 105 -3.42 -15.85 9.66
N ASP A 106 -4.72 -15.97 9.93
CA ASP A 106 -5.62 -16.99 9.34
C ASP A 106 -5.64 -16.98 7.81
N ILE A 107 -5.28 -15.87 7.18
CA ILE A 107 -5.12 -15.79 5.72
C ILE A 107 -4.09 -16.82 5.21
N PHE A 108 -3.04 -17.10 5.98
CA PHE A 108 -1.98 -18.06 5.63
C PHE A 108 -2.33 -19.52 5.96
N SER A 109 -3.52 -19.80 6.53
CA SER A 109 -3.94 -21.17 6.84
C SER A 109 -4.14 -22.04 5.60
N ASN A 110 -4.43 -21.44 4.44
CA ASN A 110 -4.72 -22.14 3.20
C ASN A 110 -4.36 -21.27 1.98
N SER A 111 -3.76 -21.89 0.97
CA SER A 111 -3.41 -21.32 -0.34
C SER A 111 -4.60 -20.58 -0.98
N GLN A 112 -5.80 -21.14 -0.91
CA GLN A 112 -7.01 -20.57 -1.48
C GLN A 112 -7.42 -19.29 -0.75
N LYS A 113 -7.42 -19.29 0.59
CA LYS A 113 -7.72 -18.10 1.40
C LYS A 113 -6.74 -16.98 1.10
N PHE A 114 -5.45 -17.29 1.00
CA PHE A 114 -4.43 -16.32 0.65
C PHE A 114 -4.62 -15.75 -0.75
N ARG A 115 -4.91 -16.57 -1.75
CA ARG A 115 -5.19 -16.10 -3.13
C ARG A 115 -6.44 -15.22 -3.19
N GLU A 116 -7.50 -15.58 -2.49
CA GLU A 116 -8.72 -14.77 -2.39
C GLU A 116 -8.46 -13.43 -1.70
N PHE A 117 -7.70 -13.45 -0.60
CA PHE A 117 -7.24 -12.24 0.07
C PHE A 117 -6.40 -11.36 -0.87
N PHE A 118 -5.40 -11.94 -1.53
CA PHE A 118 -4.48 -11.16 -2.37
C PHE A 118 -5.22 -10.53 -3.56
N LYS A 119 -6.10 -11.29 -4.23
CA LYS A 119 -6.94 -10.76 -5.32
C LYS A 119 -7.89 -9.65 -4.83
N GLY A 120 -8.49 -9.82 -3.65
CA GLY A 120 -9.36 -8.78 -3.10
C GLY A 120 -8.58 -7.54 -2.64
N PHE A 121 -7.34 -7.71 -2.17
CA PHE A 121 -6.43 -6.62 -1.83
C PHE A 121 -6.06 -5.79 -3.07
N GLU A 122 -5.78 -6.45 -4.20
CA GLU A 122 -5.58 -5.75 -5.48
C GLU A 122 -6.83 -4.99 -5.92
N GLY A 123 -8.01 -5.62 -5.74
CA GLY A 123 -9.30 -5.00 -6.03
C GLY A 123 -9.56 -3.74 -5.20
N ILE A 124 -9.32 -3.78 -3.89
CA ILE A 124 -9.60 -2.65 -3.00
C ILE A 124 -8.67 -1.46 -3.28
N ILE A 125 -7.39 -1.73 -3.56
CA ILE A 125 -6.44 -0.69 -3.97
C ILE A 125 -6.85 -0.08 -5.30
N ALA A 126 -7.20 -0.90 -6.29
CA ALA A 126 -7.61 -0.41 -7.61
C ALA A 126 -8.86 0.48 -7.55
N LYS A 127 -9.83 0.12 -6.70
CA LYS A 127 -11.06 0.87 -6.45
C LYS A 127 -10.77 2.24 -5.83
N ASN A 128 -9.88 2.28 -4.85
CA ASN A 128 -9.65 3.46 -4.01
C ASN A 128 -8.46 4.34 -4.43
N LYS A 129 -7.65 3.91 -5.42
CA LYS A 129 -6.41 4.57 -5.88
C LYS A 129 -6.49 6.07 -6.20
N LEU A 130 -7.67 6.60 -6.47
CA LEU A 130 -7.89 8.00 -6.86
C LEU A 130 -7.85 8.96 -5.66
N TRP A 131 -8.24 8.48 -4.48
CA TRP A 131 -8.44 9.32 -3.30
C TRP A 131 -7.27 9.23 -2.30
N ILE A 132 -6.33 8.35 -2.58
CA ILE A 132 -5.18 8.04 -1.73
C ILE A 132 -3.99 8.94 -2.10
N ASP A 133 -3.25 9.39 -1.09
CA ASP A 133 -2.01 10.15 -1.27
C ASP A 133 -0.85 9.30 -1.81
N GLU A 134 0.17 9.96 -2.36
CA GLU A 134 1.34 9.31 -2.97
C GLU A 134 2.07 8.38 -2.01
N LYS A 135 2.27 8.78 -0.73
CA LYS A 135 2.97 7.95 0.26
C LYS A 135 2.19 6.68 0.60
N VAL A 136 0.90 6.81 0.87
CA VAL A 136 0.03 5.68 1.18
C VAL A 136 -0.06 4.75 -0.03
N LYS A 137 -0.17 5.31 -1.25
CA LYS A 137 -0.17 4.53 -2.48
C LYS A 137 1.13 3.79 -2.72
N PHE A 138 2.28 4.41 -2.44
CA PHE A 138 3.59 3.76 -2.52
C PHE A 138 3.67 2.57 -1.56
N HIS A 139 3.26 2.78 -0.30
CA HIS A 139 3.29 1.72 0.70
C HIS A 139 2.33 0.57 0.39
N LEU A 140 1.13 0.87 -0.10
CA LEU A 140 0.20 -0.16 -0.58
C LEU A 140 0.77 -0.96 -1.75
N ALA A 141 1.47 -0.31 -2.68
CA ALA A 141 2.14 -1.00 -3.78
C ALA A 141 3.32 -1.87 -3.30
N LEU A 142 4.05 -1.42 -2.26
CA LEU A 142 5.05 -2.24 -1.58
C LEU A 142 4.42 -3.50 -0.97
N MET A 143 3.33 -3.35 -0.21
CA MET A 143 2.61 -4.51 0.34
C MET A 143 2.08 -5.45 -0.76
N GLN A 144 1.60 -4.92 -1.89
CA GLN A 144 1.20 -5.75 -3.04
C GLN A 144 2.38 -6.55 -3.60
N GLY A 145 3.54 -5.91 -3.77
CA GLY A 145 4.76 -6.59 -4.20
C GLY A 145 5.21 -7.66 -3.21
N TYR A 146 5.10 -7.38 -1.92
CA TYR A 146 5.41 -8.30 -0.84
C TYR A 146 4.54 -9.58 -0.91
N PHE A 147 3.22 -9.43 -0.99
CA PHE A 147 2.32 -10.58 -1.16
C PHE A 147 2.50 -11.28 -2.51
N SER A 148 2.86 -10.53 -3.56
CA SER A 148 3.19 -11.09 -4.87
C SER A 148 4.40 -12.02 -4.80
N TRP A 149 5.42 -11.68 -4.00
CA TRP A 149 6.58 -12.54 -3.77
C TRP A 149 6.23 -13.81 -3.01
N ILE A 150 5.38 -13.74 -1.98
CA ILE A 150 4.87 -14.94 -1.30
C ILE A 150 4.14 -15.83 -2.31
N ASN A 151 3.29 -15.25 -3.17
CA ASN A 151 2.61 -16.01 -4.22
C ASN A 151 3.60 -16.62 -5.24
N ALA A 152 4.65 -15.89 -5.61
CA ALA A 152 5.70 -16.36 -6.51
C ALA A 152 6.48 -17.54 -5.91
N LEU A 153 6.74 -17.51 -4.60
CA LEU A 153 7.35 -18.63 -3.87
C LEU A 153 6.48 -19.89 -3.96
N LEU A 154 5.16 -19.76 -3.79
CA LEU A 154 4.25 -20.91 -3.95
C LEU A 154 4.25 -21.45 -5.40
N ILE A 155 4.31 -20.56 -6.40
CA ILE A 155 4.41 -20.98 -7.80
C ILE A 155 5.73 -21.70 -8.08
N ALA A 156 6.81 -21.33 -7.38
CA ALA A 156 8.13 -21.93 -7.54
C ALA A 156 8.15 -23.43 -7.20
N ILE A 157 7.20 -23.94 -6.41
CA ILE A 157 7.03 -25.38 -6.13
C ILE A 157 6.97 -26.19 -7.43
N THR A 158 6.29 -25.66 -8.45
CA THR A 158 6.12 -26.34 -9.75
C THR A 158 7.38 -26.33 -10.62
N ARG A 159 8.42 -25.60 -10.20
CA ARG A 159 9.66 -25.38 -10.96
C ARG A 159 10.88 -26.03 -10.32
N ILE A 160 10.70 -26.71 -9.19
CA ILE A 160 11.79 -27.42 -8.53
C ILE A 160 12.18 -28.62 -9.40
N PRO A 161 13.47 -28.78 -9.74
CA PRO A 161 13.91 -29.95 -10.49
C PRO A 161 13.83 -31.19 -9.59
N LEU A 162 12.99 -32.14 -9.99
CA LEU A 162 12.88 -33.46 -9.37
C LEU A 162 13.46 -34.52 -10.32
N PRO A 163 13.87 -35.69 -9.81
CA PRO A 163 14.26 -36.83 -10.65
C PRO A 163 13.17 -37.17 -11.69
N GLU A 164 13.56 -37.66 -12.87
CA GLU A 164 12.65 -37.91 -14.01
C GLU A 164 11.47 -38.84 -13.68
N ASP A 165 11.63 -39.65 -12.64
CA ASP A 165 10.68 -40.63 -12.12
C ASP A 165 9.73 -40.07 -11.05
N VAL A 166 9.87 -38.80 -10.65
CA VAL A 166 9.09 -38.17 -9.57
C VAL A 166 8.38 -36.91 -10.07
N GLU A 167 7.08 -37.02 -10.34
CA GLU A 167 6.23 -35.88 -10.70
C GLU A 167 5.39 -35.39 -9.50
N LEU A 168 5.13 -34.09 -9.48
CA LEU A 168 4.20 -33.45 -8.53
C LEU A 168 2.80 -33.41 -9.15
N THR A 169 1.85 -34.06 -8.50
CA THR A 169 0.42 -33.93 -8.88
C THR A 169 -0.16 -32.60 -8.38
N GLU A 170 -1.31 -32.18 -8.91
CA GLU A 170 -2.00 -30.97 -8.42
C GLU A 170 -2.34 -31.05 -6.92
N GLU A 171 -2.69 -32.25 -6.42
CA GLU A 171 -2.99 -32.46 -5.00
C GLU A 171 -1.72 -32.31 -4.13
N ASP A 172 -0.57 -32.78 -4.62
CA ASP A 172 0.71 -32.60 -3.94
C ASP A 172 1.09 -31.13 -3.86
N ILE A 173 0.90 -30.39 -4.95
CA ILE A 173 1.18 -28.95 -5.03
C ILE A 173 0.31 -28.19 -4.03
N ASP A 174 -0.98 -28.52 -3.90
CA ASP A 174 -1.86 -27.83 -2.95
C ASP A 174 -1.46 -28.11 -1.50
N LYS A 175 -1.18 -29.38 -1.16
CA LYS A 175 -0.70 -29.77 0.18
C LYS A 175 0.61 -29.08 0.54
N LEU A 176 1.59 -29.10 -0.37
CA LEU A 176 2.88 -28.43 -0.18
C LEU A 176 2.72 -26.92 -0.08
N SER A 177 1.87 -26.32 -0.93
CA SER A 177 1.57 -24.89 -0.88
C SER A 177 1.01 -24.49 0.47
N ASN A 178 0.09 -25.27 1.04
CA ASN A 178 -0.51 -24.99 2.35
C ASN A 178 0.54 -25.05 3.47
N VAL A 179 1.43 -26.04 3.45
CA VAL A 179 2.49 -26.18 4.46
C VAL A 179 3.52 -25.05 4.36
N ILE A 180 4.02 -24.77 3.14
CA ILE A 180 5.02 -23.73 2.91
C ILE A 180 4.43 -22.35 3.21
N LEU A 181 3.20 -22.08 2.77
CA LEU A 181 2.52 -20.82 3.06
C LEU A 181 2.38 -20.57 4.56
N LEU A 182 2.05 -21.62 5.33
CA LEU A 182 1.90 -21.51 6.77
C LEU A 182 3.25 -21.23 7.44
N GLN A 183 4.31 -21.93 7.05
CA GLN A 183 5.67 -21.69 7.53
C GLN A 183 6.15 -20.27 7.24
N VAL A 184 5.94 -19.80 6.02
CA VAL A 184 6.27 -18.44 5.60
C VAL A 184 5.45 -17.44 6.40
N GLY A 185 4.14 -17.65 6.54
CA GLY A 185 3.24 -16.81 7.34
C GLY A 185 3.68 -16.65 8.79
N ILE A 186 4.13 -17.73 9.43
CA ILE A 186 4.67 -17.71 10.80
C ILE A 186 5.92 -16.83 10.90
N THR A 187 6.84 -16.96 9.95
CA THR A 187 8.12 -16.22 9.99
C THR A 187 7.97 -14.74 9.67
N LEU A 188 6.98 -14.38 8.86
CA LEU A 188 6.74 -13.02 8.37
C LEU A 188 5.69 -12.25 9.20
N ASP A 189 5.05 -12.89 10.17
CA ASP A 189 3.92 -12.34 10.94
C ASP A 189 4.22 -10.96 11.54
N ALA A 190 5.37 -10.81 12.20
CA ALA A 190 5.79 -9.53 12.78
C ALA A 190 6.07 -8.44 11.72
N GLU A 191 6.64 -8.80 10.57
CA GLU A 191 6.90 -7.84 9.48
C GLU A 191 5.60 -7.39 8.83
N ILE A 192 4.65 -8.30 8.61
CA ILE A 192 3.32 -7.97 8.08
C ILE A 192 2.58 -7.02 9.02
N ASN A 193 2.63 -7.29 10.33
CA ASN A 193 2.07 -6.40 11.34
C ASN A 193 2.77 -5.03 11.35
N GLY A 194 4.08 -5.00 11.17
CA GLY A 194 4.85 -3.76 11.00
C GLY A 194 4.44 -2.96 9.75
N LEU A 195 4.26 -3.63 8.61
CA LEU A 195 3.78 -3.03 7.37
C LEU A 195 2.37 -2.44 7.55
N LEU A 196 1.48 -3.14 8.26
CA LEU A 196 0.13 -2.65 8.54
C LEU A 196 0.15 -1.43 9.47
N ALA A 197 0.90 -1.46 10.57
CA ALA A 197 1.02 -0.33 11.50
C ALA A 197 1.62 0.92 10.83
N TYR A 198 2.60 0.72 9.92
CA TYR A 198 3.16 1.81 9.15
C TYR A 198 2.15 2.40 8.15
N LEU A 199 1.32 1.55 7.52
CA LEU A 199 0.24 2.00 6.64
C LEU A 199 -0.75 2.89 7.40
N GLU A 200 -1.18 2.47 8.59
CA GLU A 200 -2.08 3.24 9.45
C GLU A 200 -1.48 4.61 9.78
N THR A 201 -0.20 4.65 10.15
CA THR A 201 0.53 5.89 10.42
C THR A 201 0.52 6.82 9.19
N LEU A 202 0.81 6.29 8.00
CA LEU A 202 0.80 7.06 6.76
C LEU A 202 -0.60 7.59 6.40
N MET A 203 -1.65 6.80 6.63
CA MET A 203 -3.03 7.22 6.40
C MET A 203 -3.43 8.36 7.34
N VAL A 204 -3.11 8.21 8.63
CA VAL A 204 -3.35 9.25 9.64
C VAL A 204 -2.61 10.54 9.29
N GLU A 205 -1.33 10.45 8.91
CA GLU A 205 -0.57 11.62 8.45
C GLU A 205 -1.19 12.26 7.20
N SER A 206 -1.71 11.47 6.26
CA SER A 206 -2.34 11.95 5.03
C SER A 206 -3.67 12.68 5.28
N ILE A 207 -4.37 12.32 6.36
CA ILE A 207 -5.58 13.00 6.81
C ILE A 207 -5.22 14.32 7.51
N TYR A 208 -4.21 14.33 8.39
CA TYR A 208 -3.80 15.53 9.12
C TYR A 208 -3.08 16.56 8.24
N LYS A 209 -2.17 16.11 7.36
CA LYS A 209 -1.50 16.94 6.36
C LYS A 209 -2.39 16.95 5.12
N LEU A 210 -3.47 17.72 5.17
CA LEU A 210 -4.44 17.95 4.10
C LEU A 210 -3.77 18.56 2.85
N ASP A 211 -2.96 17.79 2.13
CA ASP A 211 -2.55 18.11 0.78
C ASP A 211 -3.55 17.48 -0.19
N LEU A 212 -4.41 18.35 -0.73
CA LEU A 212 -5.45 18.02 -1.70
C LEU A 212 -4.93 18.09 -3.14
N ARG A 213 -3.63 18.36 -3.33
CA ARG A 213 -3.02 18.32 -4.65
C ARG A 213 -3.08 16.90 -5.19
N ARG A 214 -3.65 16.76 -6.38
CA ARG A 214 -3.65 15.49 -7.11
C ARG A 214 -2.20 15.08 -7.42
N PRO A 215 -1.80 13.82 -7.17
CA PRO A 215 -0.49 13.33 -7.60
C PRO A 215 -0.38 13.49 -9.12
N LYS A 216 0.64 14.25 -9.56
CA LYS A 216 0.81 14.64 -10.97
C LYS A 216 1.41 13.53 -11.84
N LYS A 217 1.93 12.46 -11.23
CA LYS A 217 2.59 11.33 -11.92
C LYS A 217 1.90 10.02 -11.56
N SER A 218 1.64 9.20 -12.57
CA SER A 218 1.18 7.81 -12.40
C SER A 218 2.38 6.92 -12.07
N MET A 219 2.20 5.97 -11.14
CA MET A 219 3.23 4.96 -10.85
C MET A 219 3.48 4.02 -12.03
N THR A 220 2.56 3.97 -13.00
CA THR A 220 2.70 3.25 -14.26
C THR A 220 2.62 4.24 -15.41
N ARG A 221 3.74 4.45 -16.14
CA ARG A 221 3.77 5.23 -17.37
C ARG A 221 4.43 4.39 -18.47
N ASN A 222 3.64 3.98 -19.47
CA ASN A 222 4.09 3.37 -20.73
C ASN A 222 4.96 2.10 -20.59
N GLY A 223 4.55 1.12 -19.78
CA GLY A 223 5.15 -0.23 -19.81
C GLY A 223 6.62 -0.36 -19.37
N MET A 224 7.29 0.74 -19.03
CA MET A 224 8.58 0.75 -18.33
C MET A 224 8.35 0.74 -16.82
N LEU A 225 9.24 0.07 -16.07
CA LEU A 225 9.31 0.19 -14.62
C LEU A 225 9.54 1.68 -14.30
N ASN A 226 8.53 2.34 -13.74
CA ASN A 226 8.69 3.71 -13.26
C ASN A 226 9.74 3.72 -12.14
N ILE A 227 10.38 4.87 -11.92
CA ILE A 227 11.34 5.09 -10.81
C ILE A 227 10.76 4.59 -9.49
N ASP A 228 9.45 4.75 -9.28
CA ASP A 228 8.77 4.29 -8.07
C ASP A 228 8.69 2.76 -7.97
N MET A 229 8.50 2.04 -9.08
CA MET A 229 8.57 0.58 -9.10
C MET A 229 9.98 0.07 -8.82
N ILE A 230 11.00 0.73 -9.37
CA ILE A 230 12.40 0.41 -9.08
C ILE A 230 12.70 0.63 -7.59
N LYS A 231 12.18 1.70 -7.00
CA LYS A 231 12.30 1.95 -5.55
C LYS A 231 11.59 0.87 -4.74
N ILE A 232 10.37 0.48 -5.12
CA ILE A 232 9.65 -0.61 -4.46
C ILE A 232 10.46 -1.90 -4.51
N LEU A 233 10.99 -2.27 -5.68
CA LEU A 233 11.81 -3.48 -5.83
C LEU A 233 13.05 -3.42 -4.94
N LYS A 234 13.76 -2.28 -4.90
CA LYS A 234 14.91 -2.08 -4.00
C LYS A 234 14.53 -2.20 -2.53
N GLU A 235 13.38 -1.66 -2.15
CA GLU A 235 12.88 -1.74 -0.77
C GLU A 235 12.52 -3.19 -0.41
N LEU A 236 11.86 -3.91 -1.32
CA LEU A 236 11.54 -5.31 -1.15
C LEU A 236 12.82 -6.17 -1.03
N ASP A 237 13.79 -5.99 -1.92
CA ASP A 237 15.04 -6.78 -1.93
C ASP A 237 15.92 -6.47 -0.71
N GLY A 238 16.06 -5.19 -0.36
CA GLY A 238 17.05 -4.73 0.63
C GLY A 238 16.55 -4.62 2.07
N ASN A 239 15.24 -4.37 2.27
CA ASN A 239 14.70 -3.96 3.56
C ASN A 239 13.56 -4.85 4.08
N THR A 240 13.15 -5.89 3.35
CA THR A 240 12.18 -6.88 3.85
C THR A 240 12.83 -8.20 4.21
N LEU A 241 12.29 -8.89 5.22
CA LEU A 241 12.76 -10.21 5.64
C LEU A 241 12.69 -11.21 4.48
N LEU A 242 11.63 -11.14 3.66
CA LEU A 242 11.47 -12.03 2.50
C LEU A 242 12.54 -11.79 1.44
N GLY A 243 12.96 -10.54 1.22
CA GLY A 243 14.03 -10.19 0.28
C GLY A 243 15.42 -10.56 0.79
N ILE A 244 15.74 -10.13 2.02
CA ILE A 244 17.04 -10.38 2.66
C ILE A 244 17.29 -11.88 2.80
N ASN A 245 16.26 -12.65 3.20
CA ASN A 245 16.36 -14.09 3.45
C ASN A 245 15.84 -14.92 2.27
N ARG A 246 15.81 -14.38 1.04
CA ARG A 246 15.25 -15.06 -0.13
C ARG A 246 15.87 -16.44 -0.39
N GLU A 247 17.19 -16.55 -0.23
CA GLU A 247 17.93 -17.82 -0.36
C GLU A 247 17.47 -18.84 0.70
N LYS A 248 17.23 -18.39 1.94
CA LYS A 248 16.73 -19.22 3.06
C LYS A 248 15.31 -19.72 2.82
N TYR A 249 14.41 -18.86 2.32
CA TYR A 249 13.04 -19.26 1.97
C TYR A 249 12.99 -20.23 0.80
N PHE A 250 13.84 -20.03 -0.22
CA PHE A 250 13.94 -20.98 -1.33
C PHE A 250 14.53 -22.33 -0.87
N SER A 251 15.53 -22.30 0.00
CA SER A 251 16.13 -23.47 0.64
C SER A 251 15.10 -24.27 1.44
N LEU A 252 14.26 -23.59 2.24
CA LEU A 252 13.15 -24.20 2.95
C LEU A 252 12.15 -24.87 1.99
N LEU A 253 11.78 -24.17 0.90
CA LEU A 253 10.89 -24.70 -0.12
C LEU A 253 11.47 -25.96 -0.79
N LEU A 254 12.74 -25.93 -1.20
CA LEU A 254 13.43 -27.06 -1.81
C LEU A 254 13.43 -28.28 -0.87
N LEU A 255 13.83 -28.07 0.38
CA LEU A 255 13.86 -29.12 1.39
C LEU A 255 12.48 -29.73 1.63
N GLN A 256 11.42 -28.90 1.71
CA GLN A 256 10.05 -29.40 1.92
C GLN A 256 9.55 -30.25 0.76
N VAL A 257 9.80 -29.83 -0.47
CA VAL A 257 9.37 -30.59 -1.65
C VAL A 257 10.11 -31.93 -1.75
N CYS A 258 11.43 -31.94 -1.54
CA CYS A 258 12.21 -33.18 -1.55
C CYS A 258 11.81 -34.11 -0.41
N ARG A 259 11.61 -33.60 0.82
CA ARG A 259 11.12 -34.39 1.96
C ARG A 259 9.75 -35.00 1.69
N TYR A 260 8.82 -34.25 1.10
CA TYR A 260 7.47 -34.73 0.80
C TYR A 260 7.48 -35.88 -0.21
N LYS A 261 8.39 -35.84 -1.20
CA LYS A 261 8.57 -36.91 -2.19
C LYS A 261 9.55 -38.01 -1.78
N GLY A 262 10.17 -37.91 -0.60
CA GLY A 262 11.15 -38.89 -0.13
C GLY A 262 12.45 -38.91 -0.92
N VAL A 263 12.81 -37.79 -1.56
CA VAL A 263 14.07 -37.64 -2.30
C VAL A 263 15.15 -37.23 -1.30
N GLU A 264 16.21 -38.05 -1.19
CA GLU A 264 17.38 -37.69 -0.40
C GLU A 264 18.18 -36.58 -1.12
N LEU A 265 18.28 -35.43 -0.45
CA LEU A 265 19.16 -34.33 -0.84
C LEU A 265 20.51 -34.55 -0.15
N ASP A 266 21.54 -34.81 -0.95
CA ASP A 266 22.93 -34.69 -0.51
C ASP A 266 23.32 -33.20 -0.44
N GLU A 267 24.23 -32.83 0.47
CA GLU A 267 24.63 -31.42 0.69
C GLU A 267 25.19 -30.79 -0.60
N GLU A 268 26.00 -31.53 -1.38
CA GLU A 268 26.54 -31.04 -2.66
C GLU A 268 25.46 -30.75 -3.71
N LYS A 269 24.39 -31.56 -3.76
CA LYS A 269 23.28 -31.35 -4.70
C LYS A 269 22.37 -30.20 -4.26
N PHE A 270 22.27 -29.98 -2.95
CA PHE A 270 21.53 -28.87 -2.39
C PHE A 270 22.20 -27.55 -2.77
N ASP A 271 23.51 -27.44 -2.54
CA ASP A 271 24.29 -26.23 -2.84
C ASP A 271 24.33 -25.93 -4.35
N ASP A 272 24.50 -26.94 -5.22
CA ASP A 272 24.47 -26.75 -6.68
C ASP A 272 23.10 -26.25 -7.19
N LEU A 273 22.00 -26.64 -6.56
CA LEU A 273 20.66 -26.14 -6.89
C LEU A 273 20.43 -24.71 -6.41
N ILE A 274 20.95 -24.35 -5.24
CA ILE A 274 20.92 -22.97 -4.74
C ILE A 274 21.76 -22.07 -5.65
N ASP A 275 22.97 -22.50 -6.01
CA ASP A 275 23.88 -21.77 -6.91
C ASP A 275 23.34 -21.63 -8.33
N LYS A 276 22.62 -22.63 -8.87
CA LYS A 276 21.93 -22.48 -10.16
C LYS A 276 20.84 -21.41 -10.16
N VAL A 277 20.18 -21.20 -9.02
CA VAL A 277 19.07 -20.25 -8.89
C VAL A 277 19.55 -18.85 -8.50
N PHE A 278 20.59 -18.75 -7.67
CA PHE A 278 21.08 -17.48 -7.11
C PHE A 278 22.54 -17.13 -7.45
N GLY A 279 23.33 -18.06 -7.98
CA GLY A 279 24.77 -17.92 -8.25
C GLY A 279 25.13 -17.02 -9.42
N TYR A 280 24.16 -16.48 -10.16
CA TYR A 280 24.40 -15.34 -11.05
C TYR A 280 24.34 -14.02 -10.26
N LYS A 281 25.28 -13.86 -9.32
CA LYS A 281 25.62 -12.56 -8.72
C LYS A 281 26.75 -11.92 -9.54
N ASP A 282 26.45 -11.50 -10.76
CA ASP A 282 27.23 -10.50 -11.52
C ASP A 282 26.48 -10.16 -12.83
N LEU A 283 25.58 -9.18 -12.75
CA LEU A 283 25.10 -8.35 -13.88
C LEU A 283 24.41 -7.09 -13.37
#